data_AF-A0A6G0T599-F1
#
_entry.id   AF-A0A6G0T599-F1
#
_cell.length_a   1.000
_cell.length_b   1.000
_cell.length_c   1.000
_cell.angle_alpha   90.00
_cell.angle_beta   90.00
_cell.angle_gamma   90.00
#
_symmetry.space_group_name_H-M   'P 1'
#
loop_
_entity.id
_entity.type
_entity.pdbx_description
1 polymer ?
#
loop_
_entity_poly.entity_id
_entity_poly.type
_entity_poly.pdbx_seq_one_letter_code
_entity_poly.pdbx_strand_id
1 'polypeptide(L)'
;MGLWRTRHNLYMWARSDNVTPTCLPKRAKSMYTRGPYDRQQEGDVSPIRTPAVIKHNATYFATQNIMNSLSKLDKEYDLPVPTFQSNVLRELNVLLSNLKLKINGDIDLFAATIKVMNQNGLMPLHGTPYLGSTINLLKTSKIIKTYNAFKGTQLKLILMFENKQEVLFKPKWYLESDIIEGSVYAGKDRYNGEIIAFYISLILGFPRVPIVVKRILDASELHETANVGLKKTMYINSTTKETCVYGKCYYCKREDPVCTKSERLEGAAIFHLPPNIKLKQHLHPWRRTYIENKRARWEDDNDYCDSVKSNYSSERVLDFIDVSIFDFIIGNGDRHRYEVVEQFNNTILLIDNGKSFGNPYKDHIDILAPLYQCCIIRLKTWERLKSIKGGTFTSILQTMLDIHETLSLLTLPHYHALERRLKIIYATVVMCQRKSDKSILK
;
A
#
# COMPACT_ATOMS: atom_id res chain seq x y z
N MET A 1 10.34 30.12 -49.25
CA MET A 1 11.05 29.14 -50.09
C MET A 1 12.20 28.55 -49.30
N GLY A 2 12.36 27.21 -49.32
CA GLY A 2 13.65 26.55 -49.05
C GLY A 2 13.94 26.14 -47.61
N LEU A 3 13.47 24.95 -47.23
CA LEU A 3 13.93 24.18 -46.07
C LEU A 3 15.43 23.85 -46.17
N TRP A 4 16.17 24.00 -45.08
CA TRP A 4 17.40 23.24 -44.83
C TRP A 4 17.20 22.35 -43.59
N ARG A 5 17.20 21.04 -43.85
CA ARG A 5 17.19 19.97 -42.84
C ARG A 5 18.61 19.80 -42.29
N THR A 6 18.74 19.75 -40.98
CA THR A 6 19.88 19.10 -40.31
C THR A 6 19.40 18.04 -39.34
N ARG A 7 20.06 16.89 -39.46
CA ARG A 7 19.81 15.59 -38.85
C ARG A 7 19.99 15.64 -37.33
N HIS A 8 19.18 14.88 -36.59
CA HIS A 8 19.54 14.37 -35.27
C HIS A 8 19.40 12.85 -35.24
N ASN A 9 20.42 12.22 -34.67
CA ASN A 9 20.71 10.80 -34.66
C ASN A 9 19.62 9.98 -33.94
N LEU A 10 19.09 8.98 -34.64
CA LEU A 10 18.38 7.84 -34.08
C LEU A 10 19.22 6.61 -34.43
N TYR A 11 19.87 5.96 -33.47
CA TYR A 11 20.29 4.56 -33.58
C TYR A 11 20.68 3.99 -32.20
N MET A 12 20.49 2.68 -32.09
CA MET A 12 20.89 1.73 -31.03
C MET A 12 19.81 1.53 -29.93
N TRP A 13 19.07 0.42 -29.85
CA TRP A 13 19.33 -0.98 -30.21
C TRP A 13 18.06 -1.73 -30.64
N ALA A 14 18.18 -2.58 -31.67
CA ALA A 14 17.30 -3.71 -31.92
C ALA A 14 18.09 -4.88 -32.52
N ARG A 15 17.74 -6.10 -32.05
CA ARG A 15 17.90 -7.45 -32.65
C ARG A 15 19.13 -8.31 -32.30
N SER A 16 18.84 -9.45 -31.67
CA SER A 16 19.02 -10.84 -32.14
C SER A 16 18.21 -11.74 -31.16
N ASP A 17 17.49 -12.82 -31.47
CA ASP A 17 17.32 -13.67 -32.65
C ASP A 17 15.93 -14.35 -32.69
N ASN A 18 15.58 -14.76 -33.90
CA ASN A 18 14.44 -15.58 -34.30
C ASN A 18 14.49 -17.00 -33.72
N VAL A 19 13.36 -17.50 -33.18
CA VAL A 19 12.91 -18.89 -33.40
C VAL A 19 11.37 -18.91 -33.42
N THR A 20 10.81 -19.38 -34.54
CA THR A 20 9.39 -19.71 -34.74
C THR A 20 8.97 -20.95 -33.94
N PRO A 21 7.81 -20.97 -33.27
CA PRO A 21 7.29 -22.19 -32.67
C PRO A 21 6.25 -22.87 -33.58
N THR A 22 6.59 -24.04 -34.11
CA THR A 22 5.63 -24.98 -34.69
C THR A 22 5.34 -26.12 -33.71
N CYS A 23 4.03 -26.41 -33.56
CA CYS A 23 3.41 -27.67 -33.10
C CYS A 23 3.36 -28.00 -31.59
N LEU A 24 2.14 -27.93 -31.03
CA LEU A 24 1.63 -28.74 -29.90
C LEU A 24 1.42 -30.21 -30.35
N PRO A 25 1.05 -31.18 -29.47
CA PRO A 25 1.37 -31.37 -28.04
C PRO A 25 1.82 -32.84 -27.73
N LYS A 26 2.59 -33.08 -26.66
CA LYS A 26 2.62 -34.41 -26.01
C LYS A 26 2.66 -34.31 -24.49
N ARG A 27 1.70 -35.00 -23.87
CA ARG A 27 1.65 -35.42 -22.45
C ARG A 27 2.99 -36.03 -22.03
N ALA A 28 3.47 -35.71 -20.83
CA ALA A 28 4.37 -36.60 -20.09
C ALA A 28 4.09 -36.51 -18.58
N LYS A 29 3.92 -37.69 -17.97
CA LYS A 29 3.65 -37.94 -16.55
C LYS A 29 4.92 -37.81 -15.70
N SER A 30 4.67 -37.64 -14.40
CA SER A 30 5.55 -37.86 -13.25
C SER A 30 6.34 -39.18 -13.32
N MET A 31 7.65 -39.12 -13.02
CA MET A 31 8.40 -40.11 -12.23
C MET A 31 9.86 -39.68 -12.08
N TYR A 32 10.33 -39.44 -10.85
CA TYR A 32 11.75 -39.57 -10.50
C TYR A 32 11.87 -40.73 -9.50
N THR A 33 12.30 -41.87 -10.02
CA THR A 33 12.77 -43.03 -9.25
C THR A 33 14.23 -42.83 -8.87
N ARG A 34 14.55 -43.03 -7.58
CA ARG A 34 15.91 -43.11 -7.04
C ARG A 34 16.58 -44.43 -7.46
N GLY A 35 17.83 -44.36 -7.91
CA GLY A 35 18.71 -45.51 -8.07
C GLY A 35 19.52 -45.78 -6.78
N PRO A 36 19.88 -47.04 -6.48
CA PRO A 36 20.59 -47.44 -5.26
C PRO A 36 22.10 -47.56 -5.50
N TYR A 37 22.94 -47.21 -4.52
CA TYR A 37 24.18 -47.95 -4.21
C TYR A 37 24.71 -47.55 -2.82
N ASP A 38 25.33 -48.55 -2.20
CA ASP A 38 26.15 -48.58 -0.99
C ASP A 38 25.50 -48.47 0.39
N ARG A 39 25.31 -49.66 0.95
CA ARG A 39 25.13 -49.98 2.37
C ARG A 39 26.50 -50.44 2.89
N GLN A 40 27.13 -49.69 3.78
CA GLN A 40 28.14 -50.22 4.71
C GLN A 40 27.90 -49.70 6.12
N GLN A 41 28.21 -50.57 7.08
CA GLN A 41 27.85 -50.55 8.49
C GLN A 41 28.67 -49.52 9.29
N GLU A 42 28.03 -48.86 10.24
CA GLU A 42 28.58 -48.34 11.50
C GLU A 42 27.34 -48.01 12.36
N GLY A 43 27.08 -48.72 13.45
CA GLY A 43 27.67 -48.46 14.76
C GLY A 43 26.57 -47.90 15.66
N ASP A 44 26.11 -48.71 16.61
CA ASP A 44 25.05 -48.38 17.56
C ASP A 44 25.50 -47.19 18.45
N VAL A 45 24.95 -46.00 18.18
CA VAL A 45 25.13 -44.83 19.04
C VAL A 45 23.75 -44.35 19.45
N SER A 46 23.45 -44.53 20.73
CA SER A 46 22.30 -43.99 21.44
C SER A 46 21.97 -42.56 20.97
N PRO A 47 20.70 -42.23 20.69
CA PRO A 47 20.36 -40.88 20.28
C PRO A 47 20.59 -39.96 21.46
N ILE A 48 21.62 -39.10 21.36
CA ILE A 48 21.71 -37.89 22.16
C ILE A 48 20.37 -37.17 21.93
N ARG A 49 19.54 -37.08 22.98
CA ARG A 49 18.34 -36.26 22.97
C ARG A 49 18.78 -34.82 22.65
N THR A 50 18.70 -34.44 21.38
CA THR A 50 18.64 -33.02 21.01
C THR A 50 17.48 -32.45 21.83
N PRO A 51 17.69 -31.39 22.62
CA PRO A 51 16.61 -30.75 23.34
C PRO A 51 15.51 -30.45 22.34
N ALA A 52 14.26 -30.77 22.67
CA ALA A 52 13.14 -30.36 21.85
C ALA A 52 13.28 -28.85 21.61
N VAL A 53 13.54 -28.45 20.37
CA VAL A 53 13.57 -27.03 20.01
C VAL A 53 12.16 -26.53 20.30
N ILE A 54 12.00 -25.83 21.42
CA ILE A 54 10.79 -25.10 21.72
C ILE A 54 10.64 -24.15 20.54
N LYS A 55 9.68 -24.43 19.66
CA LYS A 55 9.31 -23.54 18.58
C LYS A 55 8.66 -22.32 19.23
N HIS A 56 9.49 -21.40 19.73
CA HIS A 56 9.03 -20.12 20.23
C HIS A 56 8.20 -19.47 19.11
N ASN A 57 7.05 -18.92 19.51
CA ASN A 57 6.19 -18.16 18.63
C ASN A 57 6.26 -16.72 19.14
N ALA A 58 7.29 -16.00 18.70
CA ALA A 58 7.57 -14.65 19.13
C ALA A 58 6.35 -13.75 18.93
N THR A 59 5.68 -13.90 17.78
CA THR A 59 4.44 -13.18 17.45
C THR A 59 3.29 -13.52 18.41
N TYR A 60 3.11 -14.80 18.79
CA TYR A 60 2.08 -15.20 19.75
C TYR A 60 2.32 -14.57 21.13
N PHE A 61 3.55 -14.64 21.66
CA PHE A 61 3.87 -14.04 22.95
C PHE A 61 3.77 -12.52 22.92
N ALA A 62 4.21 -11.88 21.83
CA ALA A 62 4.02 -10.45 21.63
C ALA A 62 2.54 -10.07 21.64
N THR A 63 1.69 -10.85 20.96
CA THR A 63 0.24 -10.65 20.95
C THR A 63 -0.36 -10.70 22.36
N GLN A 64 -0.03 -11.72 23.15
CA GLN A 64 -0.52 -11.82 24.53
C GLN A 64 -0.08 -10.63 25.39
N ASN A 65 1.19 -10.22 25.26
CA ASN A 65 1.73 -9.09 26.01
C ASN A 65 1.06 -7.77 25.62
N ILE A 66 0.82 -7.54 24.32
CA ILE A 66 0.13 -6.35 23.81
C ILE A 66 -1.32 -6.32 24.31
N MET A 67 -2.03 -7.45 24.25
CA MET A 67 -3.43 -7.51 24.71
C MET A 67 -3.56 -7.30 26.23
N ASN A 68 -2.62 -7.83 27.03
CA ASN A 68 -2.53 -7.55 28.47
C ASN A 68 -2.15 -6.08 28.76
N SER A 69 -1.32 -5.47 27.92
CA SER A 69 -1.04 -4.02 28.01
C SER A 69 -2.28 -3.20 27.68
N LEU A 70 -3.02 -3.60 26.64
CA LEU A 70 -4.25 -2.96 26.19
C LEU A 70 -5.35 -2.99 27.26
N SER A 71 -5.53 -4.11 27.96
CA SER A 71 -6.50 -4.22 29.05
C SER A 71 -6.17 -3.34 30.26
N LYS A 72 -4.93 -2.85 30.35
CA LYS A 72 -4.41 -1.98 31.41
C LYS A 72 -4.05 -0.58 30.89
N LEU A 73 -4.44 -0.27 29.66
CA LEU A 73 -4.16 1.03 29.04
C LEU A 73 -4.98 2.09 29.77
N ASP A 74 -4.37 3.25 30.00
CA ASP A 74 -5.04 4.36 30.68
C ASP A 74 -6.27 4.82 29.87
N LYS A 75 -7.38 5.10 30.56
CA LYS A 75 -8.57 5.69 29.95
C LYS A 75 -8.29 7.07 29.33
N GLU A 76 -7.20 7.72 29.70
CA GLU A 76 -6.75 8.95 29.05
C GLU A 76 -6.57 8.77 27.53
N TYR A 77 -6.25 7.57 27.04
CA TYR A 77 -6.14 7.28 25.60
C TYR A 77 -7.50 7.31 24.87
N ASP A 78 -8.61 7.29 25.61
CA ASP A 78 -9.98 7.43 25.09
C ASP A 78 -10.41 8.89 24.97
N LEU A 79 -9.68 9.82 25.58
CA LEU A 79 -10.05 11.23 25.65
C LEU A 79 -9.35 12.04 24.55
N PRO A 80 -10.08 12.85 23.76
CA PRO A 80 -9.48 13.70 22.73
C PRO A 80 -8.62 14.80 23.37
N VAL A 81 -7.59 15.25 22.64
CA VAL A 81 -6.76 16.39 23.05
C VAL A 81 -7.38 17.69 22.52
N PRO A 82 -7.51 18.76 23.33
CA PRO A 82 -8.00 20.04 22.83
C PRO A 82 -7.09 20.63 21.74
N THR A 83 -7.69 21.11 20.65
CA THR A 83 -6.96 21.66 19.48
C THR A 83 -5.93 22.73 19.83
N PHE A 84 -6.26 23.66 20.74
CA PHE A 84 -5.36 24.75 21.13
C PHE A 84 -4.09 24.26 21.85
N GLN A 85 -4.10 23.03 22.39
CA GLN A 85 -2.99 22.41 23.09
C GLN A 85 -2.11 21.53 22.17
N SER A 86 -2.51 21.33 20.90
CA SER A 86 -1.78 20.46 19.98
C SER A 86 -1.36 21.17 18.70
N ASN A 87 -0.05 21.32 18.49
CA ASN A 87 0.53 21.78 17.22
C ASN A 87 0.07 20.91 16.06
N VAL A 88 0.03 19.60 16.26
CA VAL A 88 -0.41 18.61 15.27
C VAL A 88 -1.85 18.85 14.82
N LEU A 89 -2.77 19.14 15.75
CA LEU A 89 -4.16 19.43 15.39
C LEU A 89 -4.31 20.76 14.65
N ARG A 90 -3.52 21.78 15.03
CA ARG A 90 -3.47 23.05 14.28
C ARG A 90 -2.94 22.85 12.86
N GLU A 91 -1.90 22.04 12.70
CA GLU A 91 -1.37 21.64 11.39
C GLU A 91 -2.43 20.92 10.53
N LEU A 92 -3.17 19.98 11.12
CA LEU A 92 -4.22 19.24 10.43
C LEU A 92 -5.38 20.15 10.00
N ASN A 93 -5.73 21.17 10.79
CA ASN A 93 -6.72 22.19 10.40
C ASN A 93 -6.26 23.01 9.18
N VAL A 94 -4.97 23.36 9.11
CA VAL A 94 -4.41 24.02 7.93
C VAL A 94 -4.48 23.11 6.71
N LEU A 95 -4.16 21.82 6.87
CA LEU A 95 -4.29 20.83 5.81
C LEU A 95 -5.73 20.69 5.32
N LEU A 96 -6.72 20.63 6.21
CA LEU A 96 -8.15 20.60 5.86
C LEU A 96 -8.55 21.81 5.03
N SER A 97 -8.02 23.00 5.33
CA SER A 97 -8.23 24.20 4.51
C SER A 97 -7.59 24.10 3.12
N ASN A 98 -6.45 23.41 2.99
CA ASN A 98 -5.75 23.22 1.72
C ASN A 98 -6.31 22.09 0.85
N LEU A 99 -7.10 21.19 1.44
CA LEU A 99 -7.90 20.21 0.70
C LEU A 99 -9.07 20.87 -0.01
N LYS A 100 -9.60 22.00 0.47
CA LYS A 100 -10.66 22.71 -0.26
C LYS A 100 -10.17 23.15 -1.65
N LEU A 101 -11.05 23.06 -2.64
CA LEU A 101 -10.76 23.52 -4.00
C LEU A 101 -10.44 25.01 -3.99
N LYS A 102 -9.24 25.38 -4.46
CA LYS A 102 -8.81 26.76 -4.66
C LYS A 102 -8.53 26.95 -6.15
N ILE A 103 -9.47 27.55 -6.86
CA ILE A 103 -9.35 27.77 -8.31
C ILE A 103 -8.29 28.85 -8.55
N ASN A 104 -7.28 28.53 -9.35
CA ASN A 104 -6.33 29.51 -9.85
C ASN A 104 -6.13 29.24 -11.34
N GLY A 105 -6.62 30.15 -12.18
CA GLY A 105 -6.96 29.89 -13.59
C GLY A 105 -5.79 29.60 -14.53
N ASP A 106 -4.55 29.89 -14.12
CA ASP A 106 -3.39 29.90 -15.02
C ASP A 106 -2.23 28.98 -14.61
N ILE A 107 -2.44 28.09 -13.64
CA ILE A 107 -1.38 27.23 -13.09
C ILE A 107 -1.47 25.83 -13.67
N ASP A 108 -0.36 25.34 -14.25
CA ASP A 108 -0.19 23.90 -14.51
C ASP A 108 -0.09 23.16 -13.16
N LEU A 109 -1.24 22.68 -12.69
CA LEU A 109 -1.38 22.00 -11.40
C LEU A 109 -0.57 20.70 -11.32
N PHE A 110 -0.32 20.03 -12.45
CA PHE A 110 0.52 18.82 -12.45
C PHE A 110 1.98 19.18 -12.26
N ALA A 111 2.48 20.15 -13.04
CA ALA A 111 3.84 20.65 -12.86
C ALA A 111 4.04 21.19 -11.44
N ALA A 112 3.06 21.93 -10.91
CA ALA A 112 3.07 22.41 -9.53
C ALA A 112 3.11 21.26 -8.51
N THR A 113 2.34 20.19 -8.74
CA THR A 113 2.34 18.98 -7.89
C THR A 113 3.68 18.26 -7.93
N ILE A 114 4.29 18.12 -9.11
CA ILE A 114 5.62 17.50 -9.25
C ILE A 114 6.70 18.36 -8.58
N LYS A 115 6.62 19.69 -8.72
CA LYS A 115 7.62 20.63 -8.19
C LYS A 115 7.73 20.58 -6.66
N VAL A 116 6.66 20.22 -5.95
CA VAL A 116 6.68 20.13 -4.48
C VAL A 116 7.23 18.79 -3.96
N MET A 117 7.39 17.76 -4.81
CA MET A 117 7.92 16.46 -4.40
C MET A 117 9.41 16.57 -4.08
N ASN A 118 9.80 16.14 -2.88
CA ASN A 118 11.19 16.13 -2.43
C ASN A 118 11.40 15.12 -1.30
N GLN A 119 12.58 15.14 -0.69
CA GLN A 119 12.95 14.26 0.44
C GLN A 119 12.01 14.31 1.64
N ASN A 120 11.24 15.39 1.81
CA ASN A 120 10.26 15.53 2.88
C ASN A 120 8.89 14.93 2.53
N GLY A 121 8.64 14.53 1.28
CA GLY A 121 7.39 13.92 0.86
C GLY A 121 7.00 14.15 -0.61
N LEU A 122 5.96 13.42 -1.05
CA LEU A 122 5.29 13.56 -2.34
C LEU A 122 4.30 14.73 -2.37
N MET A 123 3.93 15.25 -1.21
CA MET A 123 3.05 16.39 -1.05
C MET A 123 3.43 17.13 0.24
N PRO A 124 3.47 18.46 0.25
CA PRO A 124 3.84 19.17 1.45
C PRO A 124 2.66 19.14 2.43
N LEU A 125 2.95 18.77 3.68
CA LEU A 125 1.97 18.78 4.78
C LEU A 125 1.50 20.20 5.14
N HIS A 126 2.23 21.22 4.69
CA HIS A 126 1.97 22.63 4.95
C HIS A 126 2.14 23.46 3.67
N GLY A 127 1.34 24.52 3.50
CA GLY A 127 1.67 25.61 2.58
C GLY A 127 1.47 25.38 1.08
N THR A 128 0.89 24.26 0.63
CA THR A 128 0.42 24.15 -0.76
C THR A 128 -1.07 24.49 -0.86
N PRO A 129 -1.46 25.54 -1.61
CA PRO A 129 -2.87 25.83 -1.86
C PRO A 129 -3.48 24.94 -2.94
N TYR A 130 -2.72 24.01 -3.55
CA TYR A 130 -3.13 23.31 -4.78
C TYR A 130 -3.51 21.84 -4.59
N LEU A 131 -3.41 21.28 -3.37
CA LEU A 131 -3.73 19.87 -3.14
C LEU A 131 -5.18 19.55 -3.50
N GLY A 132 -6.13 20.36 -3.02
CA GLY A 132 -7.54 20.23 -3.39
C GLY A 132 -7.79 20.34 -4.90
N SER A 133 -7.09 21.25 -5.57
CA SER A 133 -7.21 21.46 -7.01
C SER A 133 -6.62 20.30 -7.80
N THR A 134 -5.51 19.70 -7.34
CA THR A 134 -4.91 18.51 -7.94
C THR A 134 -5.80 17.28 -7.77
N ILE A 135 -6.41 17.13 -6.59
CA ILE A 135 -7.42 16.08 -6.32
C ILE A 135 -8.59 16.23 -7.30
N ASN A 136 -9.16 17.43 -7.42
CA ASN A 136 -10.27 17.68 -8.36
C ASN A 136 -9.86 17.40 -9.80
N LEU A 137 -8.64 17.75 -10.16
CA LEU A 137 -8.13 17.53 -11.51
C LEU A 137 -8.03 16.02 -11.81
N LEU A 138 -7.47 15.20 -10.91
CA LEU A 138 -7.44 13.74 -11.08
C LEU A 138 -8.85 13.16 -11.28
N LYS A 139 -9.88 13.77 -10.68
CA LYS A 139 -11.29 13.36 -10.80
C LYS A 139 -11.95 13.79 -12.10
N THR A 140 -11.52 14.88 -12.71
CA THR A 140 -12.29 15.54 -13.79
C THR A 140 -11.55 15.64 -15.12
N SER A 141 -10.23 15.51 -15.16
CA SER A 141 -9.47 15.63 -16.40
C SER A 141 -9.93 14.64 -17.46
N LYS A 142 -9.98 15.12 -18.70
CA LYS A 142 -10.36 14.33 -19.87
C LYS A 142 -9.33 13.25 -20.15
N ILE A 143 -9.79 12.02 -20.32
CA ILE A 143 -8.94 10.89 -20.72
C ILE A 143 -8.83 10.89 -22.25
N ILE A 144 -7.60 10.79 -22.77
CA ILE A 144 -7.35 10.67 -24.22
C ILE A 144 -6.93 9.26 -24.62
N LYS A 145 -6.42 8.45 -23.68
CA LYS A 145 -6.01 7.07 -23.93
C LYS A 145 -6.04 6.24 -22.66
N THR A 146 -6.53 5.01 -22.77
CA THR A 146 -6.55 4.02 -21.70
C THR A 146 -5.87 2.74 -22.17
N TYR A 147 -4.98 2.18 -21.35
CA TYR A 147 -4.25 0.97 -21.70
C TYR A 147 -3.78 0.18 -20.46
N ASN A 148 -3.43 -1.09 -20.62
CA ASN A 148 -2.97 -1.92 -19.51
C ASN A 148 -1.62 -1.45 -18.98
N ALA A 149 -1.46 -1.42 -17.65
CA ALA A 149 -0.12 -1.26 -17.09
C ALA A 149 0.70 -2.55 -17.29
N PHE A 150 1.99 -2.40 -17.63
CA PHE A 150 2.82 -3.51 -18.13
C PHE A 150 3.27 -4.56 -17.11
N LYS A 151 3.18 -4.29 -15.80
CA LYS A 151 3.77 -5.14 -14.75
C LYS A 151 2.85 -5.25 -13.56
N GLY A 152 2.63 -6.44 -12.99
CA GLY A 152 1.89 -6.61 -11.74
C GLY A 152 1.02 -7.86 -11.75
N THR A 153 0.53 -8.23 -10.56
CA THR A 153 -0.28 -9.45 -10.40
C THR A 153 -1.76 -9.22 -10.61
N GLN A 154 -2.26 -8.03 -10.22
CA GLN A 154 -3.66 -7.61 -10.31
C GLN A 154 -3.90 -6.69 -11.52
N LEU A 155 -5.17 -6.56 -11.92
CA LEU A 155 -5.58 -5.66 -13.00
C LEU A 155 -5.32 -4.21 -12.62
N LYS A 156 -4.65 -3.50 -13.52
CA LYS A 156 -4.49 -2.05 -13.47
C LYS A 156 -4.36 -1.47 -14.87
N LEU A 157 -4.93 -0.29 -15.02
CA LEU A 157 -4.92 0.47 -16.25
C LEU A 157 -4.08 1.73 -16.05
N ILE A 158 -3.58 2.29 -17.14
CA ILE A 158 -3.04 3.64 -17.22
C ILE A 158 -4.04 4.48 -17.98
N LEU A 159 -4.47 5.58 -17.36
CA LEU A 159 -5.25 6.64 -17.97
C LEU A 159 -4.26 7.74 -18.35
N MET A 160 -4.20 8.08 -19.62
CA MET A 160 -3.46 9.24 -20.10
C MET A 160 -4.45 10.39 -20.27
N PHE A 161 -4.22 11.47 -19.54
CA PHE A 161 -5.01 12.69 -19.66
C PHE A 161 -4.54 13.57 -20.82
N GLU A 162 -5.37 14.54 -21.21
CA GLU A 162 -5.11 15.45 -22.34
C GLU A 162 -3.77 16.19 -22.25
N ASN A 163 -3.33 16.51 -21.03
CA ASN A 163 -2.04 17.16 -20.77
C ASN A 163 -0.86 16.18 -20.75
N LYS A 164 -1.08 14.93 -21.16
CA LYS A 164 -0.11 13.81 -21.18
C LYS A 164 0.32 13.31 -19.79
N GLN A 165 -0.31 13.75 -18.71
CA GLN A 165 -0.10 13.09 -17.40
C GLN A 165 -0.68 11.67 -17.45
N GLU A 166 0.10 10.72 -16.96
CA GLU A 166 -0.37 9.36 -16.72
C GLU A 166 -0.93 9.20 -15.30
N VAL A 167 -1.98 8.42 -15.18
CA VAL A 167 -2.63 8.09 -13.92
C VAL A 167 -2.82 6.58 -13.87
N LEU A 168 -2.36 5.97 -12.78
CA LEU A 168 -2.59 4.56 -12.55
C LEU A 168 -4.01 4.37 -12.02
N PHE A 169 -4.81 3.53 -12.68
CA PHE A 169 -6.19 3.24 -12.30
C PHE A 169 -6.34 1.79 -11.84
N LYS A 170 -6.79 1.61 -10.59
CA LYS A 170 -7.15 0.31 -10.02
C LYS A 170 -8.68 0.21 -9.88
N PRO A 171 -9.36 -0.66 -10.65
CA PRO A 171 -10.82 -0.71 -10.65
C PRO A 171 -11.40 -1.31 -9.36
N LYS A 172 -12.67 -0.98 -9.08
CA LYS A 172 -13.44 -1.53 -7.96
C LYS A 172 -13.84 -2.99 -8.24
N TRP A 173 -13.33 -3.90 -7.42
CA TRP A 173 -13.64 -5.34 -7.48
C TRP A 173 -14.74 -5.77 -6.48
N TYR A 174 -14.78 -5.11 -5.33
CA TYR A 174 -15.62 -5.45 -4.19
C TYR A 174 -16.47 -4.26 -3.77
N LEU A 175 -17.58 -4.51 -3.10
CA LEU A 175 -18.30 -3.48 -2.36
C LEU A 175 -17.51 -3.10 -1.10
N GLU A 176 -17.71 -1.88 -0.61
CA GLU A 176 -17.08 -1.39 0.62
C GLU A 176 -17.48 -2.20 1.85
N SER A 177 -18.62 -2.91 1.78
CA SER A 177 -19.15 -3.79 2.81
C SER A 177 -18.63 -5.23 2.76
N ASP A 178 -17.93 -5.61 1.69
CA ASP A 178 -17.47 -7.00 1.53
C ASP A 178 -16.36 -7.30 2.54
N ILE A 179 -16.50 -8.44 3.23
CA ILE A 179 -15.49 -8.94 4.17
C ILE A 179 -14.61 -9.94 3.44
N ILE A 180 -13.30 -9.69 3.46
CA ILE A 180 -12.30 -10.56 2.87
C ILE A 180 -11.78 -11.52 3.92
N GLU A 181 -12.10 -12.79 3.75
CA GLU A 181 -11.67 -13.88 4.62
C GLU A 181 -10.33 -14.50 4.17
N GLY A 182 -9.74 -15.27 5.08
CA GLY A 182 -8.50 -16.02 4.84
C GLY A 182 -7.24 -15.30 5.32
N SER A 183 -6.15 -15.42 4.54
CA SER A 183 -4.87 -14.78 4.85
C SER A 183 -4.97 -13.25 4.79
N VAL A 184 -4.16 -12.54 5.55
CA VAL A 184 -4.15 -11.06 5.58
C VAL A 184 -3.92 -10.38 4.20
N TYR A 185 -3.30 -11.10 3.26
CA TYR A 185 -3.04 -10.63 1.88
C TYR A 185 -4.04 -11.19 0.84
N ALA A 186 -5.16 -11.76 1.29
CA ALA A 186 -6.16 -12.38 0.42
C ALA A 186 -6.96 -11.36 -0.42
N GLY A 187 -7.66 -11.91 -1.41
CA GLY A 187 -8.52 -11.16 -2.34
C GLY A 187 -7.75 -10.33 -3.36
N LYS A 188 -8.47 -9.56 -4.17
CA LYS A 188 -7.93 -8.59 -5.12
C LYS A 188 -7.66 -7.23 -4.45
N ASP A 189 -6.98 -6.35 -5.15
CA ASP A 189 -6.77 -4.98 -4.68
C ASP A 189 -8.13 -4.26 -4.53
N ARG A 190 -8.32 -3.63 -3.38
CA ARG A 190 -9.49 -2.84 -3.00
C ARG A 190 -9.20 -1.37 -3.24
N TYR A 191 -9.94 -0.76 -4.15
CA TYR A 191 -9.68 0.60 -4.59
C TYR A 191 -9.84 1.63 -3.46
N ASN A 192 -10.82 1.44 -2.56
CA ASN A 192 -11.00 2.25 -1.37
C ASN A 192 -9.78 2.16 -0.45
N GLY A 193 -9.10 1.02 -0.38
CA GLY A 193 -7.87 0.87 0.38
C GLY A 193 -6.74 1.78 -0.10
N GLU A 194 -6.58 1.99 -1.41
CA GLU A 194 -5.61 2.95 -1.95
C GLU A 194 -5.99 4.40 -1.62
N ILE A 195 -7.27 4.75 -1.71
CA ILE A 195 -7.77 6.10 -1.46
C ILE A 195 -7.62 6.47 0.02
N ILE A 196 -8.12 5.61 0.92
CA ILE A 196 -8.07 5.88 2.36
C ILE A 196 -6.64 5.90 2.89
N ALA A 197 -5.75 5.06 2.34
CA ALA A 197 -4.34 5.08 2.66
C ALA A 197 -3.69 6.45 2.41
N PHE A 198 -4.05 7.13 1.31
CA PHE A 198 -3.57 8.49 1.04
C PHE A 198 -3.99 9.48 2.15
N TYR A 199 -5.27 9.52 2.52
CA TYR A 199 -5.76 10.42 3.57
C TYR A 199 -5.15 10.10 4.95
N ILE A 200 -5.08 8.82 5.32
CA ILE A 200 -4.45 8.40 6.59
C ILE A 200 -2.97 8.78 6.62
N SER A 201 -2.27 8.68 5.50
CA SER A 201 -0.85 9.08 5.44
C SER A 201 -0.66 10.56 5.76
N LEU A 202 -1.58 11.42 5.33
CA LEU A 202 -1.56 12.85 5.67
C LEU A 202 -1.84 13.07 7.16
N ILE A 203 -2.80 12.35 7.74
CA ILE A 203 -3.13 12.45 9.17
C ILE A 203 -1.95 12.00 10.05
N LEU A 204 -1.26 10.94 9.64
CA LEU A 204 -0.05 10.45 10.33
C LEU A 204 1.20 11.28 10.04
N GLY A 205 1.13 12.29 9.16
CA GLY A 205 2.29 13.11 8.81
C GLY A 205 3.34 12.34 8.02
N PHE A 206 2.91 11.33 7.27
CA PHE A 206 3.71 10.52 6.36
C PHE A 206 3.34 10.87 4.90
N PRO A 207 3.82 11.98 4.34
CA PRO A 207 3.48 12.38 2.97
C PRO A 207 4.19 11.51 1.92
N ARG A 208 4.05 10.19 2.02
CA ARG A 208 4.80 9.16 1.30
C ARG A 208 3.88 8.29 0.43
N VAL A 209 2.57 8.54 0.46
CA VAL A 209 1.58 7.96 -0.48
C VAL A 209 1.32 8.98 -1.60
N PRO A 210 1.34 8.59 -2.88
CA PRO A 210 0.92 9.47 -3.97
C PRO A 210 -0.52 9.98 -3.77
N ILE A 211 -0.91 11.03 -4.47
CA ILE A 211 -2.31 11.49 -4.43
C ILE A 211 -3.19 10.39 -5.04
N VAL A 212 -4.19 9.94 -4.29
CA VAL A 212 -5.15 8.93 -4.73
C VAL A 212 -6.57 9.45 -4.55
N VAL A 213 -7.39 9.28 -5.58
CA VAL A 213 -8.78 9.77 -5.60
C VAL A 213 -9.73 8.71 -6.14
N LYS A 214 -11.01 8.76 -5.77
CA LYS A 214 -12.03 8.03 -6.53
C LYS A 214 -12.18 8.65 -7.92
N ARG A 215 -12.11 7.83 -8.96
CA ARG A 215 -12.42 8.20 -10.34
C ARG A 215 -13.48 7.25 -10.89
N ILE A 216 -14.42 7.80 -11.63
CA ILE A 216 -15.47 7.07 -12.33
C ILE A 216 -15.22 7.25 -13.83
N LEU A 217 -15.21 6.15 -14.57
CA LEU A 217 -15.15 6.14 -16.03
C LEU A 217 -16.51 5.71 -16.55
N ASP A 218 -17.08 6.49 -17.47
CA ASP A 218 -18.26 6.04 -18.21
C ASP A 218 -17.86 4.95 -19.22
N ALA A 219 -18.79 4.04 -19.52
CA ALA A 219 -18.55 2.91 -20.42
C ALA A 219 -18.12 3.37 -21.82
N SER A 220 -18.70 4.47 -22.31
CA SER A 220 -18.32 5.12 -23.56
C SER A 220 -16.89 5.67 -23.49
N GLU A 221 -16.54 6.46 -22.47
CA GLU A 221 -15.19 7.00 -22.27
C GLU A 221 -14.14 5.87 -22.23
N LEU A 222 -14.42 4.79 -21.49
CA LEU A 222 -13.54 3.63 -21.42
C LEU A 222 -13.35 2.98 -22.79
N HIS A 223 -14.45 2.77 -23.55
CA HIS A 223 -14.39 2.14 -24.86
C HIS A 223 -13.68 3.00 -25.92
N GLU A 224 -13.97 4.30 -25.94
CA GLU A 224 -13.40 5.25 -26.89
C GLU A 224 -11.90 5.42 -26.68
N THR A 225 -11.47 5.57 -25.42
CA THR A 225 -10.07 5.83 -25.08
C THR A 225 -9.21 4.56 -25.05
N ALA A 226 -9.81 3.36 -24.98
CA ALA A 226 -9.08 2.10 -24.93
C ALA A 226 -8.21 1.87 -26.18
N ASN A 227 -6.93 1.57 -25.96
CA ASN A 227 -6.04 1.17 -27.06
C ASN A 227 -6.40 -0.22 -27.62
N VAL A 228 -5.86 -0.56 -28.79
CA VAL A 228 -6.10 -1.86 -29.45
C VAL A 228 -5.78 -3.05 -28.54
N GLY A 229 -4.76 -2.93 -27.69
CA GLY A 229 -4.38 -3.99 -26.74
C GLY A 229 -5.44 -4.24 -25.66
N LEU A 230 -5.99 -3.18 -25.09
CA LEU A 230 -7.03 -3.23 -24.06
C LEU A 230 -8.38 -3.63 -24.66
N LYS A 231 -8.75 -3.12 -25.84
CA LYS A 231 -9.99 -3.47 -26.55
C LYS A 231 -10.13 -4.98 -26.78
N LYS A 232 -9.03 -5.68 -27.08
CA LYS A 232 -9.00 -7.15 -27.20
C LYS A 232 -9.36 -7.89 -25.91
N THR A 233 -9.31 -7.19 -24.78
CA THR A 233 -9.63 -7.72 -23.44
C THR A 233 -10.93 -7.14 -22.86
N MET A 234 -11.75 -6.54 -23.73
CA MET A 234 -13.07 -6.02 -23.39
C MET A 234 -14.16 -6.82 -24.10
N TYR A 235 -15.33 -6.88 -23.49
CA TYR A 235 -16.53 -7.42 -24.12
C TYR A 235 -17.78 -6.86 -23.45
N ILE A 236 -18.91 -6.91 -24.15
CA ILE A 236 -20.22 -6.59 -23.58
C ILE A 236 -20.81 -7.89 -23.05
N ASN A 237 -21.21 -7.91 -21.78
CA ASN A 237 -21.89 -9.05 -21.19
C ASN A 237 -23.25 -9.24 -21.87
N SER A 238 -23.51 -10.43 -22.43
CA SER A 238 -24.75 -10.68 -23.18
C SER A 238 -26.01 -10.57 -22.32
N THR A 239 -25.89 -10.87 -21.03
CA THR A 239 -26.98 -10.92 -20.06
C THR A 239 -27.19 -9.56 -19.40
N THR A 240 -26.14 -8.98 -18.80
CA THR A 240 -26.27 -7.72 -18.06
C THR A 240 -26.16 -6.48 -18.94
N LYS A 241 -25.71 -6.63 -20.19
CA LYS A 241 -25.38 -5.54 -21.13
C LYS A 241 -24.27 -4.60 -20.66
N GLU A 242 -23.56 -4.97 -19.58
CA GLU A 242 -22.46 -4.18 -19.02
C GLU A 242 -21.18 -4.34 -19.86
N THR A 243 -20.36 -3.30 -19.90
CA THR A 243 -19.02 -3.37 -20.48
C THR A 243 -18.06 -3.98 -19.47
N CYS A 244 -17.44 -5.10 -19.82
CA CYS A 244 -16.52 -5.84 -18.99
C CYS A 244 -15.09 -5.76 -19.54
N VAL A 245 -14.12 -5.69 -18.64
CA VAL A 245 -12.69 -5.63 -18.94
C VAL A 245 -11.93 -6.57 -18.00
N TYR A 246 -11.14 -7.48 -18.57
CA TYR A 246 -10.27 -8.35 -17.77
C TYR A 246 -8.79 -7.99 -17.88
N GLY A 247 -8.40 -7.24 -18.92
CA GLY A 247 -7.02 -6.78 -19.09
C GLY A 247 -5.99 -7.92 -19.22
N LYS A 248 -4.75 -7.63 -18.83
CA LYS A 248 -3.58 -8.48 -18.93
C LYS A 248 -2.70 -8.23 -17.73
N CYS A 249 -2.59 -9.24 -16.87
CA CYS A 249 -1.79 -9.30 -15.67
C CYS A 249 -1.67 -10.78 -15.27
N TYR A 250 -0.88 -11.10 -14.24
CA TYR A 250 -0.66 -12.50 -13.84
C TYR A 250 -1.96 -13.26 -13.50
N TYR A 251 -2.91 -12.62 -12.81
CA TYR A 251 -4.19 -13.23 -12.42
C TYR A 251 -5.37 -12.84 -13.32
N CYS A 252 -5.16 -12.05 -14.37
CA CYS A 252 -6.23 -11.54 -15.23
C CYS A 252 -6.74 -12.63 -16.17
N LYS A 253 -8.04 -12.89 -16.14
CA LYS A 253 -8.70 -13.93 -16.94
C LYS A 253 -10.04 -13.43 -17.46
N ARG A 254 -10.47 -13.92 -18.63
CA ARG A 254 -11.75 -13.51 -19.24
C ARG A 254 -12.94 -13.85 -18.35
N GLU A 255 -12.83 -14.92 -17.58
CA GLU A 255 -13.86 -15.43 -16.67
C GLU A 255 -14.00 -14.59 -15.38
N ASP A 256 -13.03 -13.70 -15.12
CA ASP A 256 -12.95 -12.88 -13.91
C ASP A 256 -12.66 -11.41 -14.27
N PRO A 257 -13.56 -10.75 -15.03
CA PRO A 257 -13.43 -9.35 -15.41
C PRO A 257 -13.90 -8.42 -14.29
N VAL A 258 -13.60 -7.12 -14.43
CA VAL A 258 -14.42 -6.07 -13.82
C VAL A 258 -15.41 -5.53 -14.86
N CYS A 259 -16.65 -5.30 -14.45
CA CYS A 259 -17.70 -4.78 -15.32
C CYS A 259 -18.22 -3.44 -14.80
N THR A 260 -18.62 -2.57 -15.72
CA THR A 260 -19.36 -1.34 -15.40
C THR A 260 -20.67 -1.70 -14.70
N LYS A 261 -21.13 -0.88 -13.75
CA LYS A 261 -22.50 -0.96 -13.21
C LYS A 261 -23.22 0.34 -13.54
N SER A 262 -24.42 0.25 -14.12
CA SER A 262 -25.15 1.44 -14.62
C SER A 262 -24.24 2.32 -15.49
N GLU A 263 -23.55 1.69 -16.45
CA GLU A 263 -22.60 2.31 -17.38
C GLU A 263 -21.34 2.94 -16.75
N ARG A 264 -21.08 2.73 -15.46
CA ARG A 264 -19.95 3.35 -14.75
C ARG A 264 -18.98 2.33 -14.20
N LEU A 265 -17.68 2.56 -14.41
CA LEU A 265 -16.59 1.82 -13.80
C LEU A 265 -15.91 2.69 -12.74
N GLU A 266 -16.14 2.36 -11.48
CA GLU A 266 -15.48 3.02 -10.35
C GLU A 266 -14.07 2.45 -10.11
N GLY A 267 -13.16 3.28 -9.62
CA GLY A 267 -11.85 2.84 -9.17
C GLY A 267 -11.03 3.94 -8.50
N ALA A 268 -9.81 3.58 -8.12
CA ALA A 268 -8.83 4.49 -7.55
C ALA A 268 -7.92 5.00 -8.67
N ALA A 269 -7.89 6.32 -8.86
CA ALA A 269 -6.93 7.02 -9.70
C ALA A 269 -5.76 7.49 -8.83
N ILE A 270 -4.58 6.95 -9.10
CA ILE A 270 -3.34 7.19 -8.38
C ILE A 270 -2.45 8.04 -9.28
N PHE A 271 -2.02 9.20 -8.78
CA PHE A 271 -1.10 10.08 -9.48
C PHE A 271 0.18 9.31 -9.84
N HIS A 272 0.46 9.16 -11.14
CA HIS A 272 1.66 8.44 -11.56
C HIS A 272 2.88 9.32 -11.32
N LEU A 273 3.87 8.77 -10.61
CA LEU A 273 5.12 9.48 -10.36
C LEU A 273 5.82 9.77 -11.70
N PRO A 274 6.41 10.97 -11.84
CA PRO A 274 7.06 11.35 -13.08
C PRO A 274 8.33 10.49 -13.31
N PRO A 275 8.73 10.26 -14.58
CA PRO A 275 9.82 9.33 -14.91
C PRO A 275 11.20 9.67 -14.30
N ASN A 276 11.41 10.92 -13.90
CA ASN A 276 12.63 11.37 -13.23
C ASN A 276 12.71 10.92 -11.76
N ILE A 277 11.58 10.57 -11.13
CA ILE A 277 11.53 9.97 -9.79
C ILE A 277 11.66 8.45 -9.96
N LYS A 278 12.87 7.93 -9.72
CA LYS A 278 13.19 6.52 -9.93
C LYS A 278 12.97 5.75 -8.64
N LEU A 279 12.17 4.69 -8.73
CA LEU A 279 11.92 3.78 -7.61
C LEU A 279 12.91 2.63 -7.62
N LYS A 280 13.52 2.36 -6.47
CA LYS A 280 14.32 1.17 -6.22
C LYS A 280 13.64 0.29 -5.21
N GLN A 281 13.44 -0.96 -5.58
CA GLN A 281 12.71 -1.92 -4.77
C GLN A 281 13.66 -2.79 -3.95
N HIS A 282 13.29 -3.02 -2.70
CA HIS A 282 14.00 -3.88 -1.76
C HIS A 282 13.06 -4.89 -1.10
N LEU A 283 13.60 -5.99 -0.60
CA LEU A 283 12.83 -6.95 0.19
C LEU A 283 12.62 -6.41 1.61
N HIS A 284 11.39 -6.48 2.10
CA HIS A 284 11.09 -6.07 3.48
C HIS A 284 11.69 -7.09 4.47
N PRO A 285 12.37 -6.67 5.56
CA PRO A 285 12.93 -7.60 6.54
C PRO A 285 11.86 -8.45 7.22
N TRP A 286 10.68 -7.89 7.46
CA TRP A 286 9.52 -8.62 8.00
C TRP A 286 8.59 -9.19 6.91
N ARG A 287 9.12 -9.53 5.73
CA ARG A 287 8.28 -10.16 4.70
C ARG A 287 7.77 -11.53 5.16
N ARG A 288 6.53 -11.87 4.79
CA ARG A 288 5.94 -13.19 5.00
C ARG A 288 6.55 -14.22 4.06
N THR A 289 6.30 -15.50 4.35
CA THR A 289 6.72 -16.62 3.50
C THR A 289 5.81 -16.82 2.29
N TYR A 290 4.53 -16.40 2.38
CA TYR A 290 3.48 -16.69 1.39
C TYR A 290 3.25 -18.18 1.16
N ILE A 291 3.65 -19.01 2.11
CA ILE A 291 3.52 -20.46 2.07
C ILE A 291 2.68 -20.87 3.27
N GLU A 292 1.61 -21.59 3.00
CA GLU A 292 0.70 -22.10 4.03
C GLU A 292 1.47 -22.94 5.06
N ASN A 293 1.15 -22.76 6.34
CA ASN A 293 1.80 -23.47 7.46
C ASN A 293 3.32 -23.27 7.61
N LYS A 294 3.90 -22.28 6.92
CA LYS A 294 5.32 -21.93 7.05
C LYS A 294 5.50 -20.53 7.63
N ARG A 295 5.97 -20.45 8.87
CA ARG A 295 6.33 -19.19 9.54
C ARG A 295 7.65 -18.63 9.00
N ALA A 296 7.75 -17.31 8.93
CA ALA A 296 9.01 -16.62 8.67
C ALA A 296 9.87 -16.58 9.94
N ARG A 297 11.19 -16.36 9.79
CA ARG A 297 12.10 -16.29 10.93
C ARG A 297 11.65 -15.29 12.00
N TRP A 298 11.18 -14.11 11.58
CA TRP A 298 10.72 -13.05 12.48
C TRP A 298 9.46 -13.41 13.28
N GLU A 299 8.70 -14.44 12.87
CA GLU A 299 7.54 -14.93 13.62
C GLU A 299 7.95 -15.83 14.81
N ASP A 300 9.17 -16.39 14.75
CA ASP A 300 9.69 -17.39 15.70
C ASP A 300 10.80 -16.83 16.61
N ASP A 301 11.62 -15.94 16.07
CA ASP A 301 12.80 -15.35 16.69
C ASP A 301 12.43 -14.07 17.47
N ASN A 302 12.52 -14.11 18.81
CA ASN A 302 12.25 -12.96 19.68
C ASN A 302 13.26 -11.82 19.49
N ASP A 303 14.49 -12.14 19.09
CA ASP A 303 15.60 -11.19 18.97
C ASP A 303 15.85 -10.82 17.49
N TYR A 304 14.88 -11.10 16.61
CA TYR A 304 15.00 -10.86 15.16
C TYR A 304 15.41 -9.43 14.84
N CYS A 305 14.90 -8.44 15.58
CA CYS A 305 15.22 -7.04 15.31
C CYS A 305 16.70 -6.71 15.54
N ASP A 306 17.43 -7.44 16.39
CA ASP A 306 18.86 -7.18 16.58
C ASP A 306 19.66 -7.49 15.31
N SER A 307 19.29 -8.57 14.61
CA SER A 307 19.81 -8.86 13.28
C SER A 307 19.43 -7.77 12.27
N VAL A 308 18.22 -7.20 12.35
CA VAL A 308 17.84 -6.06 11.49
C VAL A 308 18.67 -4.82 11.81
N LYS A 309 18.83 -4.46 13.08
CA LYS A 309 19.64 -3.31 13.53
C LYS A 309 21.11 -3.44 13.14
N SER A 310 21.64 -4.66 13.03
CA SER A 310 23.01 -4.89 12.53
C SER A 310 23.18 -4.63 11.02
N ASN A 311 22.10 -4.73 10.25
CA ASN A 311 22.11 -4.65 8.78
C ASN A 311 21.55 -3.33 8.22
N TYR A 312 20.90 -2.52 9.05
CA TYR A 312 20.24 -1.28 8.65
C TYR A 312 20.59 -0.13 9.60
N SER A 313 20.65 1.08 9.06
CA SER A 313 20.83 2.28 9.89
C SER A 313 19.65 2.47 10.84
N SER A 314 19.89 3.13 11.98
CA SER A 314 18.84 3.46 12.96
C SER A 314 17.65 4.18 12.33
N GLU A 315 17.89 5.14 11.43
CA GLU A 315 16.83 5.85 10.70
C GLU A 315 15.99 4.92 9.82
N ARG A 316 16.63 3.95 9.14
CA ARG A 316 15.90 3.00 8.30
C ARG A 316 15.07 2.03 9.14
N VAL A 317 15.54 1.64 10.33
CA VAL A 317 14.74 0.84 11.27
C VAL A 317 13.52 1.63 11.74
N LEU A 318 13.68 2.92 12.06
CA LEU A 318 12.54 3.80 12.39
C LEU A 318 11.56 3.96 11.23
N ASP A 319 12.04 4.02 9.97
CA ASP A 319 11.15 4.00 8.81
C ASP A 319 10.34 2.70 8.71
N PHE A 320 10.94 1.53 8.99
CA PHE A 320 10.19 0.26 9.01
C PHE A 320 9.12 0.24 10.11
N ILE A 321 9.39 0.89 11.24
CA ILE A 321 8.41 1.03 12.32
C ILE A 321 7.25 1.95 11.89
N ASP A 322 7.55 3.11 11.30
CA ASP A 322 6.52 4.03 10.78
C ASP A 322 5.66 3.34 9.70
N VAL A 323 6.28 2.57 8.80
CA VAL A 323 5.58 1.73 7.80
C VAL A 323 4.67 0.71 8.51
N SER A 324 5.16 0.02 9.55
CA SER A 324 4.36 -0.98 10.27
C SER A 324 3.16 -0.39 11.01
N ILE A 325 3.30 0.82 11.56
CA ILE A 325 2.23 1.58 12.21
C ILE A 325 1.15 1.93 11.19
N PHE A 326 1.57 2.47 10.04
CA PHE A 326 0.67 2.79 8.93
C PHE A 326 -0.06 1.54 8.42
N ASP A 327 0.67 0.45 8.17
CA ASP A 327 0.15 -0.81 7.66
C ASP A 327 -0.83 -1.45 8.63
N PHE A 328 -0.54 -1.40 9.92
CA PHE A 328 -1.43 -1.96 10.93
C PHE A 328 -2.76 -1.20 11.01
N ILE A 329 -2.72 0.13 10.95
CA ILE A 329 -3.94 0.97 10.95
C ILE A 329 -4.85 0.57 9.78
N ILE A 330 -4.31 0.51 8.57
CA ILE A 330 -5.10 0.19 7.36
C ILE A 330 -5.36 -1.32 7.21
N GLY A 331 -4.68 -2.16 7.98
CA GLY A 331 -4.76 -3.62 7.91
C GLY A 331 -4.09 -4.20 6.67
N ASN A 332 -2.96 -3.63 6.22
CA ASN A 332 -2.19 -4.15 5.09
C ASN A 332 -1.14 -5.15 5.58
N GLY A 333 -1.36 -6.44 5.34
CA GLY A 333 -0.38 -7.48 5.64
C GLY A 333 0.47 -7.95 4.47
N ASP A 334 0.43 -7.24 3.32
CA ASP A 334 1.09 -7.64 2.07
C ASP A 334 2.38 -6.85 1.76
N ARG A 335 2.95 -6.16 2.76
CA ARG A 335 4.19 -5.36 2.65
C ARG A 335 5.45 -6.25 2.54
N HIS A 336 5.57 -7.02 1.48
CA HIS A 336 6.72 -7.92 1.27
C HIS A 336 7.95 -7.24 0.65
N ARG A 337 7.74 -6.07 0.05
CA ARG A 337 8.75 -5.21 -0.56
C ARG A 337 8.50 -3.78 -0.11
N TYR A 338 9.53 -2.96 -0.23
CA TYR A 338 9.41 -1.53 -0.07
C TYR A 338 10.21 -0.84 -1.18
N GLU A 339 9.70 0.30 -1.63
CA GLU A 339 10.29 1.12 -2.67
C GLU A 339 10.87 2.38 -2.05
N VAL A 340 12.11 2.69 -2.43
CA VAL A 340 12.78 3.94 -2.07
C VAL A 340 12.95 4.83 -3.29
N VAL A 341 12.94 6.13 -3.07
CA VAL A 341 13.35 7.12 -4.07
C VAL A 341 14.79 7.53 -3.75
N GLU A 342 15.75 7.14 -4.59
CA GLU A 342 17.18 7.44 -4.37
C GLU A 342 17.43 8.96 -4.29
N GLN A 343 16.72 9.73 -5.13
CA GLN A 343 16.78 11.20 -5.17
C GLN A 343 16.28 11.86 -3.86
N PHE A 344 15.51 11.14 -3.04
CA PHE A 344 14.90 11.63 -1.81
C PHE A 344 15.61 11.03 -0.59
N ASN A 345 16.93 10.92 -0.65
CA ASN A 345 17.75 10.32 0.40
C ASN A 345 17.29 8.89 0.78
N ASN A 346 16.90 8.11 -0.23
CA ASN A 346 16.33 6.77 -0.07
C ASN A 346 15.09 6.71 0.84
N THR A 347 14.25 7.75 0.83
CA THR A 347 12.95 7.75 1.54
C THR A 347 12.07 6.63 1.03
N ILE A 348 11.46 5.87 1.95
CA ILE A 348 10.47 4.83 1.63
C ILE A 348 9.16 5.47 1.18
N LEU A 349 8.61 5.02 0.06
CA LEU A 349 7.24 5.34 -0.34
C LEU A 349 6.24 4.32 0.20
N LEU A 350 5.05 4.78 0.54
CA LEU A 350 3.94 3.98 1.04
C LEU A 350 2.99 3.66 -0.13
N ILE A 351 3.45 2.87 -1.09
CA ILE A 351 2.67 2.46 -2.28
C ILE A 351 2.12 1.04 -2.16
N ASP A 352 1.22 0.67 -3.07
CA ASP A 352 0.51 -0.62 -3.09
C ASP A 352 -0.25 -0.90 -1.78
N ASN A 353 -1.28 -0.08 -1.54
CA ASN A 353 -2.15 -0.18 -0.36
C ASN A 353 -3.49 -0.85 -0.66
N GLY A 354 -3.70 -1.36 -1.89
CA GLY A 354 -4.92 -2.05 -2.29
C GLY A 354 -5.24 -3.31 -1.48
N LYS A 355 -4.27 -3.89 -0.76
CA LYS A 355 -4.50 -5.02 0.13
C LYS A 355 -5.00 -4.65 1.52
N SER A 356 -5.33 -3.39 1.75
CA SER A 356 -5.86 -2.87 3.02
C SER A 356 -7.37 -3.05 3.16
N PHE A 357 -7.93 -2.77 4.34
CA PHE A 357 -9.38 -2.74 4.63
C PHE A 357 -10.14 -4.01 4.19
N GLY A 358 -9.52 -5.18 4.33
CA GLY A 358 -10.17 -6.45 4.00
C GLY A 358 -11.18 -6.92 5.05
N ASN A 359 -10.87 -6.76 6.34
CA ASN A 359 -11.74 -7.23 7.43
C ASN A 359 -11.72 -6.23 8.61
N PRO A 360 -12.87 -5.64 8.99
CA PRO A 360 -12.94 -4.70 10.12
C PRO A 360 -12.96 -5.39 11.49
N TYR A 361 -13.18 -6.70 11.55
CA TYR A 361 -13.35 -7.48 12.77
C TYR A 361 -12.07 -8.23 13.18
N LYS A 362 -11.00 -8.14 12.38
CA LYS A 362 -9.73 -8.84 12.61
C LYS A 362 -8.56 -7.86 12.58
N ASP A 363 -7.74 -7.91 13.63
CA ASP A 363 -6.52 -7.12 13.75
C ASP A 363 -5.31 -8.06 13.73
N HIS A 364 -4.49 -7.93 12.69
CA HIS A 364 -3.32 -8.75 12.47
C HIS A 364 -2.12 -8.14 13.21
N ILE A 365 -1.96 -8.50 14.49
CA ILE A 365 -0.94 -7.95 15.40
C ILE A 365 0.48 -8.12 14.86
N ASP A 366 0.71 -9.17 14.08
CA ASP A 366 1.99 -9.48 13.47
C ASP A 366 2.48 -8.42 12.47
N ILE A 367 1.60 -7.57 11.94
CA ILE A 367 1.99 -6.38 11.15
C ILE A 367 2.84 -5.41 12.00
N LEU A 368 2.58 -5.31 13.31
CA LEU A 368 3.35 -4.47 14.24
C LEU A 368 4.69 -5.09 14.66
N ALA A 369 5.15 -6.18 14.04
CA ALA A 369 6.42 -6.84 14.39
C ALA A 369 7.62 -5.90 14.48
N PRO A 370 7.83 -4.96 13.53
CA PRO A 370 8.90 -3.97 13.67
C PRO A 370 8.81 -3.17 14.98
N LEU A 371 7.62 -2.71 15.37
CA LEU A 371 7.43 -1.94 16.60
C LEU A 371 7.68 -2.78 17.86
N TYR A 372 7.02 -3.94 17.99
CA TYR A 372 7.07 -4.72 19.21
C TYR A 372 8.39 -5.49 19.41
N GLN A 373 9.15 -5.77 18.34
CA GLN A 373 10.46 -6.41 18.43
C GLN A 373 11.58 -5.39 18.63
N CYS A 374 11.55 -4.28 17.90
CA CYS A 374 12.62 -3.29 17.99
C CYS A 374 12.50 -2.40 19.23
N CYS A 375 11.26 -2.22 19.74
CA CYS A 375 10.91 -1.35 20.86
C CYS A 375 11.59 0.02 20.81
N ILE A 376 11.53 0.66 19.64
CA ILE A 376 11.88 2.07 19.45
C ILE A 376 10.79 2.73 18.60
N ILE A 377 10.63 4.04 18.73
CA ILE A 377 9.69 4.82 17.93
C ILE A 377 10.18 6.26 17.80
N ARG A 378 9.98 6.87 16.63
CA ARG A 378 10.34 8.27 16.40
C ARG A 378 9.49 9.17 17.28
N LEU A 379 10.11 10.12 17.98
CA LEU A 379 9.42 11.01 18.91
C LEU A 379 8.25 11.74 18.22
N LYS A 380 8.49 12.28 17.02
CA LYS A 380 7.48 12.96 16.20
C LYS A 380 6.29 12.05 15.86
N THR A 381 6.53 10.76 15.54
CA THR A 381 5.45 9.79 15.28
C THR A 381 4.64 9.58 16.56
N TRP A 382 5.29 9.40 17.70
CA TRP A 382 4.62 9.20 18.97
C TRP A 382 3.76 10.42 19.40
N GLU A 383 4.30 11.63 19.30
CA GLU A 383 3.57 12.87 19.61
C GLU A 383 2.35 13.07 18.71
N ARG A 384 2.50 12.76 17.42
CA ARG A 384 1.40 12.83 16.46
C ARG A 384 0.32 11.80 16.76
N LEU A 385 0.68 10.55 17.04
CA LEU A 385 -0.27 9.52 17.46
C LEU A 385 -1.02 9.94 18.73
N LYS A 386 -0.33 10.47 19.76
CA LYS A 386 -1.00 10.98 20.98
C LYS A 386 -1.96 12.13 20.72
N SER A 387 -1.70 12.95 19.69
CA SER A 387 -2.53 14.12 19.38
C SER A 387 -3.86 13.75 18.71
N ILE A 388 -3.92 12.62 18.00
CA ILE A 388 -5.10 12.19 17.22
C ILE A 388 -5.95 11.12 17.96
N LYS A 389 -5.77 10.95 19.26
CA LYS A 389 -6.49 9.96 20.09
C LYS A 389 -7.97 10.31 20.31
N GLY A 390 -8.70 9.39 20.94
CA GLY A 390 -10.06 9.64 21.46
C GLY A 390 -11.10 10.00 20.40
N GLY A 391 -11.08 9.33 19.24
CA GLY A 391 -12.01 9.62 18.13
C GLY A 391 -11.59 10.77 17.22
N THR A 392 -10.54 11.52 17.56
CA THR A 392 -10.05 12.64 16.75
C THR A 392 -9.55 12.16 15.39
N PHE A 393 -8.88 11.01 15.35
CA PHE A 393 -8.36 10.42 14.12
C PHE A 393 -9.47 10.17 13.09
N THR A 394 -10.50 9.41 13.47
CA THR A 394 -11.63 9.11 12.56
C THR A 394 -12.48 10.33 12.23
N SER A 395 -12.67 11.27 13.17
CA SER A 395 -13.36 12.53 12.91
C SER A 395 -12.67 13.37 11.82
N ILE A 396 -11.34 13.49 11.90
CA ILE A 396 -10.54 14.20 10.87
C ILE A 396 -10.62 13.46 9.54
N LEU A 397 -10.51 12.13 9.54
CA LEU A 397 -10.62 11.33 8.32
C LEU A 397 -11.97 11.53 7.63
N GLN A 398 -13.09 11.47 8.38
CA GLN A 398 -14.43 11.75 7.85
C GLN A 398 -14.49 13.14 7.24
N THR A 399 -14.00 14.17 7.93
CA THR A 399 -13.97 15.54 7.41
C THR A 399 -13.17 15.65 6.11
N MET A 400 -12.02 14.98 6.00
CA MET A 400 -11.22 14.96 4.77
C MET A 400 -11.95 14.29 3.61
N LEU A 401 -12.69 13.21 3.88
CA LEU A 401 -13.46 12.49 2.89
C LEU A 401 -14.68 13.32 2.46
N ASP A 402 -15.41 13.94 3.36
CA ASP A 402 -16.60 14.75 3.02
C ASP A 402 -16.28 15.92 2.09
N ILE A 403 -15.06 16.46 2.13
CA ILE A 403 -14.60 17.52 1.22
C ILE A 403 -14.49 17.03 -0.24
N HIS A 404 -14.17 15.76 -0.46
CA HIS A 404 -13.75 15.26 -1.77
C HIS A 404 -14.54 14.06 -2.27
N GLU A 405 -14.86 13.12 -1.41
CA GLU A 405 -15.44 11.82 -1.69
C GLU A 405 -16.92 11.84 -1.28
N THR A 406 -17.80 12.04 -2.26
CA THR A 406 -19.26 12.23 -2.08
C THR A 406 -20.02 10.97 -1.63
N LEU A 407 -19.34 9.84 -1.46
CA LEU A 407 -19.91 8.53 -1.13
C LEU A 407 -19.03 7.84 -0.09
N SER A 408 -19.65 7.07 0.80
CA SER A 408 -18.93 6.37 1.87
C SER A 408 -17.94 5.34 1.33
N LEU A 409 -16.64 5.58 1.54
CA LEU A 409 -15.54 4.67 1.17
C LEU A 409 -15.20 3.64 2.26
N LEU A 410 -15.80 3.79 3.45
CA LEU A 410 -15.59 2.94 4.61
C LEU A 410 -16.91 2.69 5.33
N THR A 411 -17.14 1.46 5.76
CA THR A 411 -18.28 1.15 6.63
C THR A 411 -18.01 1.56 8.09
N LEU A 412 -19.07 1.72 8.88
CA LEU A 412 -18.96 2.02 10.31
C LEU A 412 -18.05 1.03 11.08
N PRO A 413 -18.11 -0.30 10.83
CA PRO A 413 -17.15 -1.25 11.39
C PRO A 413 -15.67 -0.92 11.11
N HIS A 414 -15.34 -0.38 9.94
CA HIS A 414 -13.97 0.03 9.64
C HIS A 414 -13.54 1.27 10.43
N TYR A 415 -14.43 2.24 10.63
CA TYR A 415 -14.13 3.37 11.53
C TYR A 415 -13.86 2.91 12.96
N HIS A 416 -14.66 1.97 13.49
CA HIS A 416 -14.38 1.38 14.81
C HIS A 416 -13.05 0.60 14.84
N ALA A 417 -12.71 -0.10 13.75
CA ALA A 417 -11.43 -0.80 13.63
C ALA A 417 -10.23 0.15 13.66
N LEU A 418 -10.33 1.32 13.01
CA LEU A 418 -9.27 2.33 13.01
C LEU A 418 -8.93 2.81 14.42
N GLU A 419 -9.93 3.17 15.22
CA GLU A 419 -9.73 3.60 16.62
C GLU A 419 -9.23 2.45 17.50
N ARG A 420 -9.76 1.24 17.32
CA ARG A 420 -9.30 0.05 18.05
C ARG A 420 -7.83 -0.27 17.75
N ARG A 421 -7.42 -0.19 16.48
CA ARG A 421 -6.02 -0.40 16.05
C ARG A 421 -5.11 0.69 16.59
N LEU A 422 -5.55 1.94 16.62
CA LEU A 422 -4.79 3.03 17.23
C LEU A 422 -4.51 2.76 18.72
N LYS A 423 -5.50 2.24 19.47
CA LYS A 423 -5.30 1.81 20.87
C LYS A 423 -4.33 0.66 21.02
N ILE A 424 -4.35 -0.32 20.11
CA ILE A 424 -3.39 -1.43 20.11
C ILE A 424 -1.96 -0.90 19.91
N ILE A 425 -1.77 0.12 19.07
CA ILE A 425 -0.47 0.78 18.89
C ILE A 425 -0.02 1.44 20.20
N TYR A 426 -0.90 2.20 20.87
CA TYR A 426 -0.58 2.79 22.18
C TYR A 426 -0.20 1.73 23.21
N ALA A 427 -0.97 0.64 23.30
CA ALA A 427 -0.67 -0.48 24.18
C ALA A 427 0.68 -1.13 23.89
N THR A 428 1.06 -1.22 22.61
CA THR A 428 2.37 -1.75 22.17
C THR A 428 3.51 -0.82 22.60
N VAL A 429 3.36 0.50 22.44
CA VAL A 429 4.36 1.48 22.87
C VAL A 429 4.51 1.48 24.40
N VAL A 430 3.40 1.49 25.15
CA VAL A 430 3.40 1.43 26.62
C VAL A 430 4.04 0.13 27.12
N MET A 431 3.77 -0.99 26.46
CA MET A 431 4.42 -2.26 26.75
C MET A 431 5.94 -2.16 26.57
N CYS A 432 6.41 -1.57 25.46
CA CYS A 432 7.84 -1.39 25.23
C CYS A 432 8.48 -0.44 26.26
N GLN A 433 7.81 0.65 26.65
CA GLN A 433 8.28 1.58 27.68
C GLN A 433 8.48 0.89 29.02
N ARG A 434 7.57 -0.01 29.41
CA ARG A 434 7.66 -0.76 30.68
C ARG A 434 8.75 -1.84 30.69
N LYS A 435 9.21 -2.29 29.51
CA LYS A 435 10.23 -3.33 29.38
C LYS A 435 11.67 -2.79 29.36
N SER A 436 11.86 -1.49 29.14
CA SER A 436 13.17 -0.90 28.88
C SER A 436 13.49 0.17 29.92
N ASP A 437 14.66 0.05 30.55
CA ASP A 437 15.20 1.09 31.45
C ASP A 437 15.66 2.35 30.67
N LYS A 438 15.86 2.22 29.35
CA LYS A 438 16.23 3.31 28.45
C LYS A 438 15.01 3.83 27.70
N SER A 439 15.01 5.13 27.37
CA SER A 439 13.98 5.71 26.52
C SER A 439 13.92 5.02 25.15
N ILE A 440 12.72 4.56 24.79
CA ILE A 440 12.41 4.00 23.47
C ILE A 440 12.12 5.09 22.42
N LEU A 441 11.91 6.34 22.86
CA LEU A 441 11.67 7.48 21.97
C LEU A 441 13.01 7.90 21.35
N LYS A 442 13.04 7.98 20.03
CA LYS A 442 14.23 8.32 19.22
C LYS A 442 14.02 9.58 18.41
#